data_AF-A0A662DLA4-F1
#
_entry.id   AF-A0A662DLA4-F1
#
_cell.length_a   1.000
_cell.length_b   1.000
_cell.length_c   1.000
_cell.angle_alpha   90.00
_cell.angle_beta   90.00
_cell.angle_gamma   90.00
#
_symmetry.space_group_name_H-M   'P 1'
#
loop_
_entity.id
_entity.type
_entity.pdbx_description
1 polymer ?
#
loop_
_entity_poly.entity_id
_entity_poly.type
_entity_poly.pdbx_seq_one_letter_code
_entity_poly.pdbx_strand_id
1 'polypeptide(L)'
;MMRALFSGVSGLRNHQIQMDVIGNNIANVNTVGFKSSRALFQELLSQTLKTASGPAEGKGGTNPQQVGLGMRISSIDNIFTQGNLMSTERKTDLGIQGSGFFILSDGESKYYTRAGSFDFDKEGNLVNLSNGYKVQGYMADDKGELGKVLEDINIDFQQRLPASATTQASFVGNLNSEVEPTYAASTTLLTKLFDKYGNPMNLHIGDTITFSGSVGGTDLSTVTDNSYTITENSSLSDLAYALQTAIREASGGSETVMVKDDGSLQVTAGSAAITGLKMECSGKTEFNSFGNIGDIAADSQGSTEKSRSADYTTFVTTYDSLGTARIMTFLFTKDTEPGVSNTWNWQAIVPYNEANPPTGDTGSLTFNPDGSLASVSTTQITFDPDGANVGADEMKVYLNFGTINKFNGITQFASDFSATLKDQNGYPSGSLDDIAIDNAGVITGIFTNGINKTLAQVALADFPNPEGLSKVGDNFYQQTLNSGSAQIGAPGTGTRGIISPSSLEMSNVDLAKSFTEIIIAQRGFQVNARVITAADQILQELVNIKR
;
A
#
# COMPACT_ATOMS: atom_id res chain seq x y z
N MET A 1 68.29 3.92 -39.03
CA MET A 1 67.51 5.14 -39.32
C MET A 1 66.06 4.84 -39.68
N MET A 2 65.77 3.94 -40.64
CA MET A 2 64.38 3.50 -40.89
C MET A 2 63.64 3.01 -39.62
N ARG A 3 64.35 2.36 -38.68
CA ARG A 3 63.76 1.94 -37.38
C ARG A 3 63.27 3.10 -36.51
N ALA A 4 63.97 4.24 -36.52
CA ALA A 4 63.56 5.43 -35.78
C ALA A 4 62.31 6.07 -36.41
N LEU A 5 62.21 6.04 -37.74
CA LEU A 5 60.99 6.44 -38.46
C LEU A 5 59.79 5.56 -38.07
N PHE A 6 59.94 4.24 -38.08
CA PHE A 6 58.85 3.33 -37.68
C PHE A 6 58.43 3.52 -36.22
N SER A 7 59.39 3.69 -35.30
CA SER A 7 59.10 4.01 -33.90
C SER A 7 58.36 5.34 -33.76
N GLY A 8 58.81 6.39 -34.47
CA GLY A 8 58.15 7.71 -34.46
C GLY A 8 56.74 7.69 -35.06
N VAL A 9 56.53 6.98 -36.17
CA VAL A 9 55.21 6.80 -36.80
C VAL A 9 54.27 6.02 -35.87
N SER A 10 54.78 4.99 -35.18
CA SER A 10 53.98 4.25 -34.19
C SER A 10 53.52 5.15 -33.05
N GLY A 11 54.41 6.00 -32.52
CA GLY A 11 54.09 6.97 -31.48
C GLY A 11 53.04 8.01 -31.92
N LEU A 12 53.18 8.55 -33.14
CA LEU A 12 52.20 9.49 -33.71
C LEU A 12 50.80 8.88 -33.79
N ARG A 13 50.69 7.69 -34.38
CA ARG A 13 49.39 7.02 -34.58
C ARG A 13 48.72 6.69 -33.25
N ASN A 14 49.48 6.21 -32.27
CA ASN A 14 48.91 5.85 -30.97
C ASN A 14 48.50 7.09 -30.15
N HIS A 15 49.26 8.19 -30.20
CA HIS A 15 48.83 9.44 -29.56
C HIS A 15 47.62 10.07 -30.25
N GLN A 16 47.44 9.87 -31.56
CA GLN A 16 46.22 10.26 -32.25
C GLN A 16 45.01 9.49 -31.70
N ILE A 17 45.10 8.16 -31.55
CA ILE A 17 44.03 7.35 -30.95
C ILE A 17 43.76 7.80 -29.51
N GLN A 18 44.79 8.12 -28.73
CA GLN A 18 44.62 8.67 -27.39
C GLN A 18 43.85 10.00 -27.40
N MET A 19 44.16 10.91 -28.34
CA MET A 19 43.42 12.15 -28.51
C MET A 19 41.95 11.89 -28.88
N ASP A 20 41.68 10.92 -29.75
CA ASP A 20 40.31 10.57 -30.15
C ASP A 20 39.50 10.10 -28.94
N VAL A 21 40.09 9.26 -28.08
CA VAL A 21 39.47 8.78 -26.84
C VAL A 21 39.19 9.94 -25.87
N ILE A 22 40.17 10.83 -25.63
CA ILE A 22 39.98 11.96 -24.71
C ILE A 22 38.99 12.98 -25.29
N GLY A 23 39.03 13.23 -26.60
CA GLY A 23 38.08 14.08 -27.30
C GLY A 23 36.65 13.56 -27.16
N ASN A 24 36.46 12.23 -27.28
CA ASN A 24 35.16 11.61 -27.05
C ASN A 24 34.68 11.73 -25.59
N ASN A 25 35.58 11.61 -24.61
CA ASN A 25 35.24 11.83 -23.21
C ASN A 25 34.75 13.26 -22.97
N ILE A 26 35.47 14.26 -23.49
CA ILE A 26 35.11 15.69 -23.33
C ILE A 26 33.77 15.97 -24.04
N ALA A 27 33.56 15.43 -25.24
CA ALA A 27 32.33 15.63 -25.98
C ALA A 27 31.09 15.11 -25.22
N ASN A 28 31.26 14.06 -24.41
CA ASN A 28 30.19 13.41 -23.65
C ASN A 28 30.19 13.76 -22.15
N VAL A 29 30.78 14.90 -21.76
CA VAL A 29 30.83 15.32 -20.35
C VAL A 29 29.45 15.57 -19.74
N ASN A 30 28.48 16.01 -20.53
CA ASN A 30 27.11 16.28 -20.05
C ASN A 30 26.14 15.13 -20.36
N THR A 31 26.63 14.06 -21.00
CA THR A 31 25.79 12.92 -21.37
C THR A 31 25.50 12.09 -20.13
N VAL A 32 24.21 11.90 -19.82
CA VAL A 32 23.73 11.10 -18.70
C VAL A 32 24.20 9.64 -18.84
N GLY A 33 24.71 9.08 -17.75
CA GLY A 33 25.18 7.70 -17.67
C GLY A 33 26.49 7.41 -18.42
N PHE A 34 27.14 8.42 -19.01
CA PHE A 34 28.38 8.20 -19.77
C PHE A 34 29.55 7.79 -18.86
N LYS A 35 30.34 6.83 -19.33
CA LYS A 35 31.54 6.33 -18.67
C LYS A 35 32.77 6.60 -19.50
N SER A 36 33.69 7.35 -18.90
CA SER A 36 34.98 7.72 -19.48
C SER A 36 35.78 6.49 -19.90
N SER A 37 36.51 6.62 -21.01
CA SER A 37 37.41 5.59 -21.51
C SER A 37 38.86 6.06 -21.44
N ARG A 38 39.81 5.15 -21.29
CA ARG A 38 41.25 5.46 -21.33
C ARG A 38 41.99 4.56 -22.31
N ALA A 39 42.97 5.10 -23.02
CA ALA A 39 43.88 4.34 -23.86
C ALA A 39 45.13 3.92 -23.07
N LEU A 40 45.44 2.63 -23.04
CA LEU A 40 46.67 2.09 -22.46
C LEU A 40 47.69 1.76 -23.54
N PHE A 41 48.98 1.94 -23.24
CA PHE A 41 50.07 1.69 -24.18
C PHE A 41 50.94 0.53 -23.71
N GLN A 42 51.54 -0.17 -24.68
CA GLN A 42 52.57 -1.18 -24.43
C GLN A 42 53.68 -1.05 -25.48
N GLU A 43 54.92 -1.40 -25.10
CA GLU A 43 56.04 -1.44 -26.03
C GLU A 43 55.82 -2.49 -27.12
N LEU A 44 56.34 -2.23 -28.31
CA LEU A 44 56.52 -3.26 -29.34
C LEU A 44 57.71 -4.15 -28.98
N LEU A 45 57.83 -5.30 -29.65
CA LEU A 45 58.93 -6.24 -29.44
C LEU A 45 60.28 -5.51 -29.51
N SER A 46 61.19 -5.80 -28.57
CA SER A 46 62.55 -5.26 -28.61
C SER A 46 63.44 -6.17 -29.46
N GLN A 47 64.34 -5.56 -30.24
CA GLN A 47 65.35 -6.30 -31.00
C GLN A 47 66.62 -6.45 -30.17
N THR A 48 67.04 -7.69 -29.91
CA THR A 48 68.30 -7.96 -29.21
C THR A 48 69.46 -7.95 -30.21
N LEU A 49 70.40 -7.02 -30.04
CA LEU A 49 71.63 -6.90 -30.82
C LEU A 49 72.76 -7.75 -30.24
N LYS A 50 72.80 -7.87 -28.91
CA LYS A 50 73.77 -8.69 -28.18
C LYS A 50 73.13 -9.28 -26.94
N THR A 51 73.26 -10.59 -26.77
CA THR A 51 72.79 -11.29 -25.57
C THR A 51 73.68 -10.95 -24.38
N ALA A 52 73.09 -10.93 -23.18
CA ALA A 52 73.85 -10.81 -21.95
C ALA A 52 74.83 -11.98 -21.81
N SER A 53 76.01 -11.72 -21.24
CA SER A 53 76.99 -12.77 -20.93
C SER A 53 77.39 -12.73 -19.46
N GLY A 54 77.53 -13.91 -18.83
CA GLY A 54 78.11 -14.02 -17.49
C GLY A 54 79.59 -13.62 -17.47
N PRO A 55 80.17 -13.36 -16.28
CA PRO A 55 81.60 -13.11 -16.12
C PRO A 55 82.43 -14.37 -16.46
N ALA A 56 83.61 -14.19 -17.06
CA ALA A 56 84.58 -15.24 -17.40
C ALA A 56 85.98 -14.87 -16.89
N GLU A 57 86.96 -15.78 -16.94
CA GLU A 57 88.33 -15.49 -16.44
C GLU A 57 88.91 -14.23 -17.11
N GLY A 58 89.14 -13.20 -16.28
CA GLY A 58 89.69 -11.91 -16.69
C GLY A 58 88.69 -10.90 -17.30
N LYS A 59 87.39 -11.21 -17.41
CA LYS A 59 86.37 -10.26 -17.92
C LYS A 59 85.04 -10.33 -17.15
N GLY A 60 84.49 -9.16 -16.81
CA GLY A 60 83.15 -9.04 -16.20
C GLY A 60 82.01 -9.41 -17.15
N GLY A 61 80.82 -9.62 -16.60
CA GLY A 61 79.61 -9.86 -17.39
C GLY A 61 79.24 -8.64 -18.26
N THR A 62 78.48 -8.87 -19.33
CA THR A 62 78.00 -7.80 -20.21
C THR A 62 76.48 -7.75 -20.25
N ASN A 63 75.92 -6.54 -20.22
CA ASN A 63 74.48 -6.32 -20.33
C ASN A 63 73.98 -6.66 -21.74
N PRO A 64 72.71 -7.11 -21.87
CA PRO A 64 72.11 -7.28 -23.18
C PRO A 64 71.95 -5.91 -23.85
N GLN A 65 72.24 -5.84 -25.15
CA GLN A 65 72.00 -4.64 -25.93
C GLN A 65 70.71 -4.84 -26.71
N GLN A 66 69.66 -4.13 -26.30
CA GLN A 66 68.34 -4.20 -26.91
C GLN A 66 67.89 -2.83 -27.40
N VAL A 67 67.15 -2.81 -28.50
CA VAL A 67 66.57 -1.60 -29.07
C VAL A 67 65.07 -1.81 -29.23
N GLY A 68 64.27 -0.95 -28.62
CA GLY A 68 62.80 -0.96 -28.77
C GLY A 68 62.38 -0.56 -30.18
N LEU A 69 61.28 -1.15 -30.65
CA LEU A 69 60.74 -0.90 -32.00
C LEU A 69 59.53 0.05 -32.00
N GLY A 70 59.27 0.74 -30.88
CA GLY A 70 58.17 1.68 -30.72
C GLY A 70 57.10 1.16 -29.76
N MET A 71 55.86 1.62 -29.97
CA MET A 71 54.74 1.35 -29.07
C MET A 71 53.47 0.98 -29.84
N ARG A 72 52.51 0.32 -29.17
CA ARG A 72 51.15 0.06 -29.67
C ARG A 72 50.12 0.31 -28.56
N ILE A 73 48.86 0.49 -28.94
CA ILE A 73 47.74 0.45 -27.99
C ILE A 73 47.63 -0.97 -27.39
N SER A 74 47.51 -1.04 -26.08
CA SER A 74 47.24 -2.27 -25.34
C SER A 74 45.76 -2.56 -25.28
N SER A 75 45.00 -1.59 -24.80
CA SER A 75 43.55 -1.67 -24.65
C SER A 75 42.95 -0.27 -24.59
N ILE A 76 41.64 -0.19 -24.79
CA ILE A 76 40.83 0.98 -24.49
C ILE A 76 39.74 0.51 -23.55
N ASP A 77 39.88 0.86 -22.27
CA ASP A 77 39.01 0.33 -21.21
C ASP A 77 38.04 1.42 -20.75
N ASN A 78 36.83 1.01 -20.38
CA ASN A 78 35.83 1.90 -19.78
C ASN A 78 36.01 1.94 -18.26
N ILE A 79 35.94 3.12 -17.68
CA ILE A 79 36.07 3.32 -16.23
C ILE A 79 34.66 3.46 -15.65
N PHE A 80 34.21 2.44 -14.92
CA PHE A 80 32.85 2.38 -14.33
C PHE A 80 32.74 3.01 -12.95
N THR A 81 33.54 4.04 -12.64
CA THR A 81 33.35 4.80 -11.39
C THR A 81 32.02 5.55 -11.42
N GLN A 82 31.39 5.69 -10.24
CA GLN A 82 30.12 6.39 -10.06
C GLN A 82 30.26 7.87 -10.48
N GLY A 83 29.29 8.36 -11.25
CA GLY A 83 29.14 9.79 -11.54
C GLY A 83 28.29 10.51 -10.50
N ASN A 84 28.27 11.84 -10.53
CA ASN A 84 27.42 12.63 -9.64
C ASN A 84 25.94 12.42 -9.98
N LEU A 85 25.09 12.28 -8.96
CA LEU A 85 23.64 12.25 -9.14
C LEU A 85 23.10 13.68 -9.12
N MET A 86 22.27 14.02 -10.11
CA MET A 86 21.55 15.28 -10.17
C MET A 86 20.06 15.01 -9.99
N SER A 87 19.42 15.69 -9.04
CA SER A 87 17.97 15.59 -8.84
C SER A 87 17.23 16.21 -10.03
N THR A 88 16.13 15.58 -10.43
CA THR A 88 15.19 16.09 -11.43
C THR A 88 13.79 16.20 -10.83
N GLU A 89 12.85 16.79 -11.57
CA GLU A 89 11.44 16.88 -11.16
C GLU A 89 10.59 15.69 -11.65
N ARG A 90 11.19 14.77 -12.42
CA ARG A 90 10.49 13.63 -13.02
C ARG A 90 10.73 12.37 -12.22
N LYS A 91 9.65 11.75 -11.73
CA LYS A 91 9.73 10.53 -10.92
C LYS A 91 10.31 9.32 -11.66
N THR A 92 10.14 9.28 -12.97
CA THR A 92 10.61 8.21 -13.84
C THR A 92 12.09 8.34 -14.22
N ASP A 93 12.74 9.43 -13.84
CA ASP A 93 14.20 9.55 -13.92
C ASP A 93 14.84 8.78 -12.75
N LEU A 94 15.56 7.72 -13.08
CA LEU A 94 16.15 6.82 -12.10
C LEU A 94 17.68 6.86 -12.17
N GLY A 95 18.31 7.20 -11.04
CA GLY A 95 19.76 7.12 -10.87
C GLY A 95 20.11 5.83 -10.15
N ILE A 96 21.24 5.20 -10.48
CA ILE A 96 21.77 4.08 -9.68
C ILE A 96 22.85 4.64 -8.77
N GLN A 97 22.75 4.36 -7.47
CA GLN A 97 23.80 4.63 -6.50
C GLN A 97 24.52 3.32 -6.16
N GLY A 98 25.76 3.19 -6.65
CA GLY A 98 26.56 1.97 -6.52
C GLY A 98 26.62 1.16 -7.81
N SER A 99 27.01 -0.10 -7.71
CA SER A 99 27.22 -0.99 -8.86
C SER A 99 25.90 -1.45 -9.49
N GLY A 100 25.92 -1.77 -10.78
CA GLY A 100 24.77 -2.33 -11.51
C GLY A 100 24.33 -1.50 -12.72
N PHE A 101 23.42 -2.07 -13.50
CA PHE A 101 22.89 -1.49 -14.73
C PHE A 101 21.39 -1.74 -14.80
N PHE A 102 20.66 -0.78 -15.36
CA PHE A 102 19.30 -1.00 -15.81
C PHE A 102 19.31 -1.99 -16.97
N ILE A 103 18.30 -2.85 -17.00
CA ILE A 103 18.13 -3.86 -18.03
C ILE A 103 17.01 -3.39 -18.94
N LEU A 104 17.28 -3.29 -20.23
CA LEU A 104 16.29 -2.96 -21.25
C LEU A 104 16.22 -4.07 -22.29
N SER A 105 15.07 -4.19 -22.95
CA SER A 105 14.88 -5.12 -24.07
C SER A 105 14.23 -4.44 -25.27
N ASP A 106 14.64 -4.88 -26.46
CA ASP A 106 13.97 -4.62 -27.75
C ASP A 106 12.99 -5.74 -28.15
N GLY A 107 12.81 -6.74 -27.29
CA GLY A 107 12.00 -7.95 -27.53
C GLY A 107 12.83 -9.17 -27.99
N GLU A 108 14.04 -8.97 -28.51
CA GLU A 108 14.94 -10.06 -28.93
C GLU A 108 16.17 -10.17 -28.03
N SER A 109 16.78 -9.02 -27.75
CA SER A 109 18.03 -8.87 -27.02
C SER A 109 17.86 -8.03 -25.76
N LYS A 110 18.81 -8.21 -24.82
CA LYS A 110 18.91 -7.41 -23.61
C LYS A 110 20.09 -6.45 -23.70
N TYR A 111 19.84 -5.21 -23.31
CA TYR A 111 20.81 -4.14 -23.26
C TYR A 111 20.93 -3.64 -21.82
N TYR A 112 22.11 -3.15 -21.49
CA TYR A 112 22.43 -2.68 -20.14
C TYR A 112 22.84 -1.22 -20.22
N THR A 113 22.34 -0.38 -19.32
CA THR A 113 22.69 1.04 -19.30
C THR A 113 22.72 1.58 -17.89
N ARG A 114 23.42 2.70 -17.71
CA ARG A 114 23.36 3.52 -16.49
C ARG A 114 22.55 4.80 -16.67
N ALA A 115 22.13 5.10 -17.89
CA ALA A 115 21.22 6.22 -18.15
C ALA A 115 19.79 5.78 -17.82
N GLY A 116 19.18 6.43 -16.82
CA GLY A 116 17.82 6.11 -16.38
C GLY A 116 16.78 7.16 -16.72
N SER A 117 16.90 7.80 -17.88
CA SER A 117 15.86 8.69 -18.40
C SER A 117 14.71 7.88 -19.00
N PHE A 118 13.77 7.47 -18.16
CA PHE A 118 12.64 6.63 -18.56
C PHE A 118 11.32 7.41 -18.54
N ASP A 119 10.35 6.90 -19.28
CA ASP A 119 8.98 7.40 -19.28
C ASP A 119 8.01 6.29 -19.65
N PHE A 120 6.73 6.48 -19.38
CA PHE A 120 5.71 5.53 -19.80
C PHE A 120 5.21 5.85 -21.22
N ASP A 121 5.10 4.82 -22.06
CA ASP A 121 4.43 4.93 -23.34
C ASP A 121 2.90 4.87 -23.19
N LYS A 122 2.18 4.99 -24.30
CA LYS A 122 0.70 4.97 -24.32
C LYS A 122 0.14 3.62 -23.87
N GLU A 123 0.87 2.55 -24.12
CA GLU A 123 0.53 1.17 -23.75
C GLU A 123 0.92 0.84 -22.30
N GLY A 124 1.50 1.80 -21.56
CA GLY A 124 1.87 1.64 -20.15
C GLY A 124 3.24 1.00 -19.93
N ASN A 125 4.05 0.78 -20.96
CA ASN A 125 5.39 0.24 -20.78
C ASN A 125 6.34 1.34 -20.31
N LEU A 126 7.20 1.02 -19.33
CA LEU A 126 8.30 1.90 -18.96
C LEU A 126 9.41 1.78 -20.02
N VAL A 127 9.64 2.83 -20.78
CA VAL A 127 10.56 2.86 -21.93
C VAL A 127 11.64 3.91 -21.78
N ASN A 128 12.76 3.70 -22.45
CA ASN A 128 13.70 4.77 -22.73
C ASN A 128 13.17 5.62 -23.89
N LEU A 129 13.05 6.93 -23.66
CA LEU A 129 12.50 7.90 -24.62
C LEU A 129 13.28 7.98 -25.94
N SER A 130 14.57 7.66 -25.97
CA SER A 130 15.39 7.85 -27.16
C SER A 130 15.20 6.75 -28.22
N ASN A 131 14.97 5.50 -27.78
CA ASN A 131 14.94 4.34 -28.67
C ASN A 131 13.75 3.39 -28.45
N GLY A 132 12.90 3.65 -27.46
CA GLY A 132 11.71 2.84 -27.18
C GLY A 132 12.00 1.49 -26.53
N TYR A 133 13.23 1.22 -26.10
CA TYR A 133 13.54 -0.03 -25.40
C TYR A 133 12.85 -0.07 -24.04
N LYS A 134 12.30 -1.23 -23.68
CA LYS A 134 11.49 -1.41 -22.49
C LYS A 134 12.32 -1.83 -21.30
N VAL A 135 12.13 -1.16 -20.17
CA VAL A 135 12.79 -1.49 -18.90
C VAL A 135 12.25 -2.80 -18.35
N GLN A 136 13.15 -3.67 -17.90
CA GLN A 136 12.81 -4.97 -17.34
C GLN A 136 12.71 -4.90 -15.82
N GLY A 137 11.80 -5.70 -15.26
CA GLY A 137 11.54 -5.77 -13.84
C GLY A 137 10.75 -7.01 -13.45
N TYR A 138 10.17 -6.95 -12.26
CA TYR A 138 9.26 -7.95 -11.71
C TYR A 138 7.88 -7.30 -11.55
N MET A 139 6.85 -7.82 -12.21
CA MET A 139 5.49 -7.31 -12.01
C MET A 139 4.88 -7.84 -10.71
N ALA A 140 4.00 -7.05 -10.10
CA ALA A 140 3.21 -7.49 -8.97
C ALA A 140 1.93 -8.19 -9.44
N ASP A 141 1.45 -9.14 -8.65
CA ASP A 141 0.15 -9.77 -8.87
C ASP A 141 -1.01 -8.89 -8.38
N ASP A 142 -2.25 -9.39 -8.50
CA ASP A 142 -3.45 -8.66 -8.05
C ASP A 142 -3.45 -8.36 -6.54
N LYS A 143 -2.64 -9.04 -5.74
CA LYS A 143 -2.49 -8.81 -4.30
C LYS A 143 -1.34 -7.86 -3.97
N GLY A 144 -0.56 -7.43 -4.96
CA GLY A 144 0.61 -6.57 -4.78
C GLY A 144 1.88 -7.35 -4.41
N GLU A 145 1.90 -8.67 -4.57
CA GLU A 145 3.09 -9.49 -4.36
C GLU A 145 3.96 -9.51 -5.63
N LEU A 146 5.25 -9.17 -5.48
CA LEU A 146 6.19 -9.13 -6.60
C LEU A 146 6.51 -10.54 -7.12
N GLY A 147 6.41 -10.71 -8.43
CA GLY A 147 6.84 -11.90 -9.14
C GLY A 147 8.36 -12.12 -9.06
N LYS A 148 8.81 -13.29 -9.53
CA LYS A 148 10.25 -13.65 -9.62
C LYS A 148 10.75 -13.77 -11.06
N VAL A 149 9.86 -13.63 -12.03
CA VAL A 149 10.17 -13.72 -13.45
C VAL A 149 10.51 -12.32 -13.95
N LEU A 150 11.62 -12.20 -14.68
CA LEU A 150 12.00 -10.95 -15.30
C LEU A 150 11.17 -10.73 -16.57
N GLU A 151 10.46 -9.62 -16.63
CA GLU A 151 9.59 -9.24 -17.75
C GLU A 151 9.56 -7.72 -17.97
N ASP A 152 8.89 -7.26 -19.04
CA ASP A 152 8.70 -5.83 -19.33
C ASP A 152 7.86 -5.18 -18.22
N ILE A 153 8.29 -4.02 -17.71
CA ILE A 153 7.47 -3.23 -16.78
C ILE A 153 6.33 -2.60 -17.56
N ASN A 154 5.11 -3.07 -17.32
CA ASN A 154 3.89 -2.57 -17.93
C ASN A 154 2.86 -2.19 -16.85
N ILE A 155 2.52 -0.90 -16.78
CA ILE A 155 1.54 -0.37 -15.84
C ILE A 155 0.34 0.16 -16.62
N ASP A 156 -0.81 -0.47 -16.43
CA ASP A 156 -2.06 0.02 -17.00
C ASP A 156 -2.58 1.23 -16.20
N PHE A 157 -2.43 2.42 -16.77
CA PHE A 157 -2.95 3.67 -16.17
C PHE A 157 -4.47 3.75 -16.15
N GLN A 158 -5.18 2.88 -16.90
CA GLN A 158 -6.63 2.77 -16.86
C GLN A 158 -7.10 1.71 -15.86
N GLN A 159 -6.17 1.02 -15.19
CA GLN A 159 -6.52 0.03 -14.19
C GLN A 159 -7.32 0.66 -13.06
N ARG A 160 -8.39 -0.05 -12.68
CA ARG A 160 -9.17 0.26 -11.49
C ARG A 160 -8.85 -0.76 -10.42
N LEU A 161 -8.63 -0.26 -9.21
CA LEU A 161 -8.68 -1.10 -8.03
C LEU A 161 -10.16 -1.41 -7.74
N PRO A 162 -10.57 -2.68 -7.78
CA PRO A 162 -11.94 -3.04 -7.42
C PRO A 162 -12.20 -2.66 -5.95
N ALA A 163 -13.47 -2.44 -5.61
CA ALA A 163 -13.86 -2.25 -4.23
C ALA A 163 -13.54 -3.51 -3.40
N SER A 164 -13.32 -3.32 -2.11
CA SER A 164 -13.18 -4.41 -1.16
C SER A 164 -14.21 -4.22 -0.06
N ALA A 165 -15.03 -5.25 0.17
CA ALA A 165 -16.01 -5.24 1.24
C ALA A 165 -15.31 -5.23 2.60
N THR A 166 -15.84 -4.48 3.56
CA THR A 166 -15.34 -4.51 4.94
C THR A 166 -15.62 -5.88 5.53
N THR A 167 -14.57 -6.59 5.94
CA THR A 167 -14.66 -7.88 6.63
C THR A 167 -14.18 -7.82 8.07
N GLN A 168 -13.43 -6.78 8.45
CA GLN A 168 -12.97 -6.56 9.82
C GLN A 168 -13.17 -5.11 10.23
N ALA A 169 -13.65 -4.92 11.45
CA ALA A 169 -13.76 -3.62 12.12
C ALA A 169 -13.16 -3.71 13.52
N SER A 170 -12.08 -2.97 13.77
CA SER A 170 -11.38 -2.94 15.06
C SER A 170 -11.79 -1.71 15.87
N PHE A 171 -12.13 -1.90 17.14
CA PHE A 171 -12.56 -0.84 18.05
C PHE A 171 -11.50 -0.56 19.12
N VAL A 172 -11.42 0.71 19.54
CA VAL A 172 -10.56 1.17 20.62
C VAL A 172 -11.25 2.27 21.41
N GLY A 173 -10.88 2.43 22.67
CA GLY A 173 -11.32 3.53 23.51
C GLY A 173 -11.85 3.06 24.85
N ASN A 174 -12.60 3.94 25.52
CA ASN A 174 -13.10 3.70 26.86
C ASN A 174 -14.63 3.71 26.93
N LEU A 175 -15.20 2.79 27.71
CA LEU A 175 -16.58 2.83 28.19
C LEU A 175 -16.58 3.30 29.64
N ASN A 176 -17.33 4.36 29.94
CA ASN A 176 -17.30 4.99 31.27
C ASN A 176 -17.95 4.08 32.34
N SER A 177 -17.16 3.54 33.25
CA SER A 177 -17.64 2.66 34.33
C SER A 177 -18.68 3.29 35.26
N GLU A 178 -18.73 4.61 35.35
CA GLU A 178 -19.61 5.37 36.25
C GLU A 178 -20.83 5.95 35.52
N VAL A 179 -21.12 5.51 34.28
CA VAL A 179 -22.32 5.99 33.58
C VAL A 179 -23.59 5.66 34.36
N GLU A 180 -24.48 6.65 34.43
CA GLU A 180 -25.83 6.48 34.93
C GLU A 180 -26.75 5.99 33.81
N PRO A 181 -27.57 4.95 34.04
CA PRO A 181 -28.51 4.42 33.07
C PRO A 181 -29.44 5.47 32.46
N THR A 182 -29.54 5.47 31.14
CA THR A 182 -30.47 6.37 30.42
C THR A 182 -31.81 5.67 30.17
N TYR A 183 -32.89 6.21 30.72
CA TYR A 183 -34.25 5.71 30.46
C TYR A 183 -34.74 6.08 29.05
N ALA A 184 -35.65 5.27 28.49
CA ALA A 184 -36.25 5.59 27.20
C ALA A 184 -37.24 6.76 27.34
N ALA A 185 -37.26 7.65 26.34
CA ALA A 185 -38.24 8.71 26.23
C ALA A 185 -39.38 8.29 25.28
N SER A 186 -40.46 9.07 25.24
CA SER A 186 -41.57 8.86 24.30
C SER A 186 -41.13 8.83 22.84
N THR A 187 -40.07 9.57 22.48
CA THR A 187 -39.50 9.64 21.13
C THR A 187 -38.46 8.57 20.84
N THR A 188 -38.10 7.72 21.80
CA THR A 188 -37.11 6.65 21.57
C THR A 188 -37.68 5.65 20.56
N LEU A 189 -36.91 5.38 19.50
CA LEU A 189 -37.29 4.41 18.47
C LEU A 189 -37.32 2.99 19.04
N LEU A 190 -38.31 2.20 18.63
CA LEU A 190 -38.49 0.83 19.12
C LEU A 190 -37.26 -0.06 18.81
N THR A 191 -36.61 0.16 17.67
CA THR A 191 -35.38 -0.55 17.25
C THR A 191 -34.16 -0.23 18.11
N LYS A 192 -34.24 0.78 18.98
CA LYS A 192 -33.16 1.25 19.87
C LYS A 192 -33.46 1.02 21.36
N LEU A 193 -34.47 0.22 21.67
CA LEU A 193 -34.88 -0.04 23.04
C LEU A 193 -34.06 -1.15 23.69
N PHE A 194 -33.80 -0.93 24.97
CA PHE A 194 -33.21 -1.89 25.88
C PHE A 194 -34.17 -2.15 27.03
N ASP A 195 -34.07 -3.33 27.65
CA ASP A 195 -34.82 -3.65 28.86
C ASP A 195 -34.33 -2.82 30.07
N LYS A 196 -34.92 -3.07 31.25
CA LYS A 196 -34.56 -2.37 32.49
C LYS A 196 -33.11 -2.56 32.92
N TYR A 197 -32.50 -3.68 32.54
CA TYR A 197 -31.12 -4.03 32.88
C TYR A 197 -30.13 -3.57 31.81
N GLY A 198 -30.62 -3.13 30.65
CA GLY A 198 -29.79 -2.73 29.53
C GLY A 198 -29.51 -3.85 28.53
N ASN A 199 -30.26 -4.96 28.55
CA ASN A 199 -30.20 -5.96 27.48
C ASN A 199 -30.97 -5.45 26.25
N PRO A 200 -30.44 -5.63 25.03
CA PRO A 200 -31.11 -5.16 23.82
C PRO A 200 -32.42 -5.94 23.62
N MET A 201 -33.52 -5.23 23.33
CA MET A 201 -34.79 -5.88 22.96
C MET A 201 -34.74 -6.49 21.55
N ASN A 202 -33.70 -6.12 20.78
CA ASN A 202 -33.40 -6.61 19.45
C ASN A 202 -34.58 -6.53 18.47
N LEU A 203 -35.36 -5.45 18.53
CA LEU A 203 -36.48 -5.22 17.62
C LEU A 203 -35.98 -4.70 16.27
N HIS A 204 -36.56 -5.23 15.18
CA HIS A 204 -36.22 -4.91 13.80
C HIS A 204 -37.42 -4.27 13.08
N ILE A 205 -37.17 -3.46 12.06
CA ILE A 205 -38.19 -3.01 11.12
C ILE A 205 -38.85 -4.24 10.48
N GLY A 206 -40.19 -4.23 10.41
CA GLY A 206 -41.00 -5.34 9.92
C GLY A 206 -41.48 -6.29 11.03
N ASP A 207 -40.89 -6.24 12.24
CA ASP A 207 -41.39 -7.02 13.37
C ASP A 207 -42.80 -6.55 13.75
N THR A 208 -43.68 -7.51 14.06
CA THR A 208 -45.05 -7.22 14.53
C THR A 208 -45.17 -7.53 16.01
N ILE A 209 -45.59 -6.52 16.78
CA ILE A 209 -45.97 -6.62 18.18
C ILE A 209 -47.47 -6.91 18.24
N THR A 210 -47.88 -7.99 18.89
CA THR A 210 -49.29 -8.34 19.08
C THR A 210 -49.74 -8.05 20.50
N PHE A 211 -50.99 -7.62 20.64
CA PHE A 211 -51.62 -7.29 21.91
C PHE A 211 -52.63 -8.38 22.27
N SER A 212 -52.63 -8.82 23.53
CA SER A 212 -53.58 -9.83 24.02
C SER A 212 -53.98 -9.57 25.47
N GLY A 213 -55.03 -10.27 25.91
CA GLY A 213 -55.73 -10.02 27.18
C GLY A 213 -57.22 -9.80 26.92
N SER A 214 -57.96 -9.33 27.92
CA SER A 214 -59.35 -8.91 27.71
C SER A 214 -59.69 -7.62 28.46
N VAL A 215 -60.60 -6.82 27.92
CA VAL A 215 -61.11 -5.59 28.54
C VAL A 215 -62.62 -5.72 28.72
N GLY A 216 -63.09 -5.69 29.98
CA GLY A 216 -64.52 -5.88 30.27
C GLY A 216 -65.10 -7.21 29.78
N GLY A 217 -64.24 -8.22 29.54
CA GLY A 217 -64.61 -9.53 28.98
C GLY A 217 -64.49 -9.66 27.46
N THR A 218 -64.19 -8.57 26.73
CA THR A 218 -63.88 -8.62 25.29
C THR A 218 -62.41 -8.97 25.08
N ASP A 219 -62.12 -10.05 24.35
CA ASP A 219 -60.75 -10.48 24.05
C ASP A 219 -60.08 -9.54 23.03
N LEU A 220 -58.89 -9.04 23.36
CA LEU A 220 -58.09 -8.22 22.45
C LEU A 220 -57.69 -8.97 21.17
N SER A 221 -57.68 -10.30 21.15
CA SER A 221 -57.43 -11.03 19.90
C SER A 221 -58.55 -10.85 18.86
N THR A 222 -59.72 -10.36 19.28
CA THR A 222 -60.90 -10.18 18.42
C THR A 222 -61.08 -8.76 17.89
N VAL A 223 -60.27 -7.81 18.36
CA VAL A 223 -60.29 -6.42 17.87
C VAL A 223 -59.45 -6.26 16.61
N THR A 224 -59.77 -5.25 15.81
CA THR A 224 -59.14 -5.04 14.49
C THR A 224 -57.70 -4.57 14.65
N ASP A 225 -57.45 -3.64 15.58
CA ASP A 225 -56.14 -3.01 15.77
C ASP A 225 -55.32 -3.70 16.88
N ASN A 226 -55.35 -5.04 16.92
CA ASN A 226 -54.69 -5.85 17.96
C ASN A 226 -53.17 -6.00 17.79
N SER A 227 -52.55 -5.28 16.87
CA SER A 227 -51.11 -5.39 16.60
C SER A 227 -50.51 -4.10 16.07
N TYR A 228 -49.19 -3.99 16.15
CA TYR A 228 -48.41 -2.88 15.64
C TYR A 228 -47.15 -3.40 14.93
N THR A 229 -47.00 -3.06 13.66
CA THR A 229 -45.79 -3.39 12.87
C THR A 229 -44.79 -2.25 12.94
N ILE A 230 -43.55 -2.58 13.28
CA ILE A 230 -42.46 -1.63 13.45
C ILE A 230 -42.00 -1.10 12.09
N THR A 231 -41.93 0.21 11.98
CA THR A 231 -41.39 0.97 10.85
C THR A 231 -40.13 1.73 11.28
N GLU A 232 -39.42 2.33 10.32
CA GLU A 232 -38.19 3.11 10.60
C GLU A 232 -38.36 4.20 11.67
N ASN A 233 -39.54 4.81 11.74
CA ASN A 233 -39.83 5.93 12.63
C ASN A 233 -40.71 5.55 13.83
N SER A 234 -40.99 4.26 14.02
CA SER A 234 -41.82 3.79 15.13
C SER A 234 -41.17 4.08 16.47
N SER A 235 -41.81 4.94 17.25
CA SER A 235 -41.38 5.34 18.59
C SER A 235 -42.13 4.61 19.70
N LEU A 236 -41.63 4.72 20.93
CA LEU A 236 -42.32 4.21 22.11
C LEU A 236 -43.70 4.85 22.30
N SER A 237 -43.88 6.12 21.90
CA SER A 237 -45.19 6.77 21.90
C SER A 237 -46.17 6.22 20.86
N ASP A 238 -45.68 5.79 19.69
CA ASP A 238 -46.53 5.17 18.68
C ASP A 238 -47.04 3.80 19.14
N LEU A 239 -46.16 3.02 19.79
CA LEU A 239 -46.55 1.75 20.43
C LEU A 239 -47.59 1.97 21.53
N ALA A 240 -47.37 2.97 22.41
CA ALA A 240 -48.32 3.34 23.45
C ALA A 240 -49.69 3.70 22.86
N TYR A 241 -49.70 4.49 21.77
CA TYR A 241 -50.92 4.88 21.07
C TYR A 241 -51.63 3.68 20.42
N ALA A 242 -50.90 2.77 19.79
CA ALA A 242 -51.44 1.55 19.20
C ALA A 242 -52.09 0.66 20.27
N LEU A 243 -51.42 0.43 21.39
CA LEU A 243 -51.96 -0.32 22.52
C LEU A 243 -53.23 0.36 23.09
N GLN A 244 -53.21 1.68 23.23
CA GLN A 244 -54.39 2.43 23.69
C GLN A 244 -55.58 2.25 22.75
N THR A 245 -55.34 2.26 21.44
CA THR A 245 -56.38 2.08 20.43
C THR A 245 -57.01 0.70 20.53
N ALA A 246 -56.19 -0.35 20.65
CA ALA A 246 -56.66 -1.73 20.80
C ALA A 246 -57.52 -1.94 22.06
N ILE A 247 -57.08 -1.40 23.20
CA ILE A 247 -57.80 -1.50 24.48
C ILE A 247 -59.13 -0.74 24.42
N ARG A 248 -59.15 0.45 23.81
CA ARG A 248 -60.37 1.26 23.64
C ARG A 248 -61.37 0.63 22.67
N GLU A 249 -60.90 -0.04 21.62
CA GLU A 249 -61.79 -0.76 20.69
C GLU A 249 -62.53 -1.88 21.43
N ALA A 250 -61.86 -2.58 22.35
CA ALA A 250 -62.45 -3.65 23.16
C ALA A 250 -63.49 -3.16 24.19
N SER A 251 -63.30 -1.96 24.76
CA SER A 251 -64.13 -1.41 25.84
C SER A 251 -65.21 -0.40 25.38
N GLY A 252 -64.99 0.27 24.25
CA GLY A 252 -65.72 1.50 23.88
C GLY A 252 -65.46 2.68 24.82
N GLY A 253 -64.38 2.61 25.62
CA GLY A 253 -64.12 3.41 26.81
C GLY A 253 -63.08 4.51 26.68
N SER A 254 -62.55 4.94 27.84
CA SER A 254 -61.64 6.08 28.02
C SER A 254 -60.25 5.69 28.52
N GLU A 255 -59.82 4.45 28.31
CA GLU A 255 -58.52 3.94 28.75
C GLU A 255 -57.37 4.80 28.20
N THR A 256 -56.26 4.90 28.93
CA THR A 256 -55.11 5.67 28.47
C THR A 256 -53.82 4.88 28.60
N VAL A 257 -52.90 5.08 27.67
CA VAL A 257 -51.54 4.54 27.74
C VAL A 257 -50.56 5.70 27.61
N MET A 258 -49.66 5.83 28.59
CA MET A 258 -48.69 6.91 28.66
C MET A 258 -47.28 6.36 28.88
N VAL A 259 -46.31 6.92 28.15
CA VAL A 259 -44.88 6.73 28.44
C VAL A 259 -44.50 7.63 29.61
N LYS A 260 -43.92 7.06 30.66
CA LYS A 260 -43.42 7.80 31.83
C LYS A 260 -41.96 8.22 31.64
N ASP A 261 -41.52 9.19 32.43
CA ASP A 261 -40.14 9.71 32.41
C ASP A 261 -39.09 8.64 32.81
N ASP A 262 -39.52 7.56 33.48
CA ASP A 262 -38.67 6.42 33.83
C ASP A 262 -38.67 5.30 32.76
N GLY A 263 -39.24 5.58 31.58
CA GLY A 263 -39.31 4.66 30.45
C GLY A 263 -40.35 3.54 30.59
N SER A 264 -41.17 3.53 31.65
CA SER A 264 -42.28 2.57 31.78
C SER A 264 -43.50 2.99 30.94
N LEU A 265 -44.24 2.01 30.41
CA LEU A 265 -45.55 2.22 29.80
C LEU A 265 -46.62 2.02 30.87
N GLN A 266 -47.30 3.11 31.23
CA GLN A 266 -48.42 3.06 32.17
C GLN A 266 -49.74 2.93 31.40
N VAL A 267 -50.52 1.92 31.74
CA VAL A 267 -51.89 1.72 31.26
C VAL A 267 -52.87 2.08 32.38
N THR A 268 -53.81 2.97 32.11
CA THR A 268 -54.91 3.30 33.02
C THR A 268 -56.20 2.68 32.48
N ALA A 269 -56.78 1.76 33.24
CA ALA A 269 -58.08 1.19 32.96
C ALA A 269 -59.19 2.22 33.16
N GLY A 270 -60.24 2.16 32.34
CA GLY A 270 -61.46 2.93 32.52
C GLY A 270 -62.39 2.22 33.50
N SER A 271 -63.70 2.35 33.28
CA SER A 271 -64.72 1.69 34.10
C SER A 271 -64.75 0.16 33.96
N ALA A 272 -64.04 -0.40 32.97
CA ALA A 272 -63.89 -1.84 32.76
C ALA A 272 -62.50 -2.31 33.22
N ALA A 273 -62.45 -3.46 33.90
CA ALA A 273 -61.19 -4.09 34.26
C ALA A 273 -60.51 -4.69 33.03
N ILE A 274 -59.17 -4.67 33.03
CA ILE A 274 -58.31 -5.31 32.04
C ILE A 274 -57.71 -6.56 32.67
N THR A 275 -57.72 -7.70 31.97
CA THR A 275 -57.15 -8.96 32.48
C THR A 275 -56.14 -9.53 31.49
N GLY A 276 -55.01 -10.01 32.00
CA GLY A 276 -53.95 -10.67 31.25
C GLY A 276 -53.33 -9.81 30.15
N LEU A 277 -53.24 -8.49 30.33
CA LEU A 277 -52.71 -7.61 29.29
C LEU A 277 -51.23 -7.86 29.04
N LYS A 278 -50.90 -8.18 27.79
CA LYS A 278 -49.52 -8.38 27.36
C LYS A 278 -49.28 -7.95 25.92
N MET A 279 -48.04 -7.54 25.65
CA MET A 279 -47.49 -7.27 24.32
C MET A 279 -46.42 -8.31 24.01
N GLU A 280 -46.53 -8.98 22.87
CA GLU A 280 -45.59 -10.03 22.47
C GLU A 280 -45.08 -9.82 21.05
N CYS A 281 -43.81 -10.12 20.82
CA CYS A 281 -43.18 -10.20 19.52
C CYS A 281 -42.48 -11.55 19.37
N SER A 282 -42.64 -12.17 18.20
CA SER A 282 -42.09 -13.51 17.95
C SER A 282 -40.57 -13.51 18.02
N GLY A 283 -39.99 -14.39 18.85
CA GLY A 283 -38.54 -14.54 18.98
C GLY A 283 -37.82 -13.45 19.79
N LYS A 284 -38.54 -12.54 20.45
CA LYS A 284 -37.96 -11.42 21.23
C LYS A 284 -38.28 -11.55 22.72
N THR A 285 -37.55 -12.40 23.43
CA THR A 285 -37.84 -12.79 24.82
C THR A 285 -37.79 -11.60 25.80
N GLU A 286 -36.81 -10.72 25.61
CA GLU A 286 -36.56 -9.53 26.40
C GLU A 286 -37.73 -8.54 26.24
N PHE A 287 -38.16 -8.31 24.99
CA PHE A 287 -39.35 -7.51 24.71
C PHE A 287 -40.61 -8.12 25.32
N ASN A 288 -40.81 -9.43 25.20
CA ASN A 288 -42.00 -10.12 25.77
C ASN A 288 -42.06 -10.02 27.30
N SER A 289 -40.89 -9.94 27.95
CA SER A 289 -40.81 -9.74 29.40
C SER A 289 -41.18 -8.30 29.78
N PHE A 290 -40.75 -7.31 28.99
CA PHE A 290 -41.19 -5.91 29.14
C PHE A 290 -42.68 -5.73 28.87
N GLY A 291 -43.20 -6.42 27.84
CA GLY A 291 -44.57 -6.26 27.37
C GLY A 291 -45.66 -6.80 28.30
N ASN A 292 -45.30 -7.48 29.38
CA ASN A 292 -46.25 -8.03 30.34
C ASN A 292 -46.70 -6.96 31.35
N ILE A 293 -48.00 -6.62 31.32
CA ILE A 293 -48.62 -5.63 32.21
C ILE A 293 -49.51 -6.32 33.25
N GLY A 294 -50.16 -7.42 32.88
CA GLY A 294 -50.98 -8.24 33.78
C GLY A 294 -52.41 -7.71 33.96
N ASP A 295 -53.00 -8.01 35.12
CA ASP A 295 -54.37 -7.62 35.47
C ASP A 295 -54.42 -6.21 36.04
N ILE A 296 -55.35 -5.39 35.54
CA ILE A 296 -55.60 -4.02 36.00
C ILE A 296 -57.07 -3.91 36.40
N ALA A 297 -57.33 -3.64 37.68
CA ALA A 297 -58.69 -3.39 38.15
C ALA A 297 -59.30 -2.15 37.45
N ALA A 298 -60.63 -2.08 37.40
CA ALA A 298 -61.33 -0.89 36.91
C ALA A 298 -60.86 0.36 37.69
N ASP A 299 -60.81 1.49 36.98
CA ASP A 299 -60.37 2.80 37.49
C ASP A 299 -58.96 2.78 38.12
N SER A 300 -58.12 1.80 37.77
CA SER A 300 -56.77 1.59 38.31
C SER A 300 -55.70 1.67 37.23
N GLN A 301 -54.44 1.66 37.65
CA GLN A 301 -53.28 1.73 36.76
C GLN A 301 -52.41 0.49 36.90
N GLY A 302 -51.93 -0.01 35.75
CA GLY A 302 -50.84 -0.97 35.65
C GLY A 302 -49.69 -0.36 34.86
N SER A 303 -48.49 -0.92 34.97
CA SER A 303 -47.34 -0.48 34.18
C SER A 303 -46.43 -1.63 33.82
N THR A 304 -45.72 -1.48 32.70
CA THR A 304 -44.61 -2.37 32.34
C THR A 304 -43.40 -2.15 33.25
N GLU A 305 -42.40 -3.00 33.09
CA GLU A 305 -41.03 -2.72 33.50
C GLU A 305 -40.48 -1.47 32.78
N LYS A 306 -39.36 -0.93 33.27
CA LYS A 306 -38.73 0.25 32.68
C LYS A 306 -37.99 -0.11 31.40
N SER A 307 -38.19 0.66 30.34
CA SER A 307 -37.34 0.58 29.14
C SER A 307 -36.20 1.61 29.21
N ARG A 308 -35.09 1.25 28.59
CA ARG A 308 -33.88 2.06 28.51
C ARG A 308 -33.55 2.43 27.07
N SER A 309 -32.75 3.49 26.92
CA SER A 309 -32.09 3.84 25.67
C SER A 309 -30.58 3.64 25.81
N ALA A 310 -29.87 3.71 24.69
CA ALA A 310 -28.42 3.57 24.68
C ALA A 310 -27.76 4.64 25.57
N ASP A 311 -26.86 4.20 26.45
CA ASP A 311 -26.08 5.13 27.28
C ASP A 311 -25.03 5.85 26.42
N TYR A 312 -24.45 5.14 25.44
CA TYR A 312 -23.53 5.69 24.46
C TYR A 312 -23.83 5.20 23.05
N THR A 313 -23.51 6.01 22.06
CA THR A 313 -23.66 5.68 20.64
C THR A 313 -22.40 6.05 19.88
N THR A 314 -21.98 5.18 18.97
CA THR A 314 -20.90 5.43 18.02
C THR A 314 -21.29 4.87 16.65
N PHE A 315 -20.62 5.28 15.60
CA PHE A 315 -20.92 4.82 14.24
C PHE A 315 -19.65 4.46 13.49
N VAL A 316 -19.80 3.54 12.54
CA VAL A 316 -18.73 3.02 11.71
C VAL A 316 -19.20 3.04 10.27
N THR A 317 -18.39 3.62 9.39
CA THR A 317 -18.60 3.49 7.95
C THR A 317 -17.91 2.21 7.47
N THR A 318 -18.68 1.34 6.83
CA THR A 318 -18.23 0.11 6.18
C THR A 318 -18.52 0.18 4.68
N TYR A 319 -17.95 -0.73 3.91
CA TYR A 319 -18.13 -0.80 2.45
C TYR A 319 -18.65 -2.17 2.04
N ASP A 320 -19.61 -2.20 1.11
CA ASP A 320 -20.06 -3.45 0.49
C ASP A 320 -19.13 -3.91 -0.65
N SER A 321 -19.41 -5.06 -1.28
CA SER A 321 -18.55 -5.61 -2.34
C SER A 321 -18.52 -4.77 -3.62
N LEU A 322 -19.45 -3.82 -3.78
CA LEU A 322 -19.48 -2.85 -4.87
C LEU A 322 -18.82 -1.51 -4.49
N GLY A 323 -18.48 -1.31 -3.22
CA GLY A 323 -17.83 -0.12 -2.69
C GLY A 323 -18.79 0.96 -2.22
N THR A 324 -20.08 0.67 -2.06
CA THR A 324 -21.03 1.61 -1.46
C THR A 324 -20.79 1.70 0.03
N ALA A 325 -20.73 2.92 0.56
CA ALA A 325 -20.60 3.15 1.99
C ALA A 325 -21.90 2.79 2.73
N ARG A 326 -21.80 1.97 3.78
CA ARG A 326 -22.88 1.56 4.67
C ARG A 326 -22.53 1.94 6.11
N ILE A 327 -23.43 2.64 6.79
CA ILE A 327 -23.20 3.10 8.17
C ILE A 327 -23.75 2.07 9.14
N MET A 328 -22.90 1.57 10.04
CA MET A 328 -23.30 0.75 11.18
C MET A 328 -23.30 1.63 12.43
N THR A 329 -24.41 1.67 13.17
CA THR A 329 -24.52 2.43 14.41
C THR A 329 -24.47 1.48 15.60
N PHE A 330 -23.49 1.63 16.48
CA PHE A 330 -23.37 0.83 17.69
C PHE A 330 -23.95 1.61 18.87
N LEU A 331 -24.87 0.97 19.57
CA LEU A 331 -25.49 1.40 20.80
C LEU A 331 -24.90 0.60 21.95
N PHE A 332 -24.45 1.27 23.01
CA PHE A 332 -23.90 0.63 24.21
C PHE A 332 -24.76 0.96 25.43
N THR A 333 -24.99 -0.05 26.26
CA THR A 333 -25.68 0.08 27.55
C THR A 333 -24.89 -0.65 28.63
N LYS A 334 -24.75 -0.02 29.79
CA LYS A 334 -24.20 -0.70 30.96
C LYS A 334 -25.24 -1.65 31.53
N ASP A 335 -24.84 -2.89 31.79
CA ASP A 335 -25.68 -3.88 32.43
C ASP A 335 -25.87 -3.51 33.91
N THR A 336 -27.13 -3.44 34.35
CA THR A 336 -27.53 -3.13 35.71
C THR A 336 -28.25 -4.27 36.41
N GLU A 337 -28.22 -5.48 35.84
CA GLU A 337 -28.79 -6.66 36.46
C GLU A 337 -28.11 -6.97 37.81
N PRO A 338 -28.87 -7.20 38.89
CA PRO A 338 -28.29 -7.52 40.20
C PRO A 338 -27.35 -8.73 40.15
N GLY A 339 -26.11 -8.53 40.57
CA GLY A 339 -25.08 -9.58 40.56
C GLY A 339 -24.22 -9.62 39.31
N VAL A 340 -24.54 -8.81 38.30
CA VAL A 340 -23.68 -8.55 37.14
C VAL A 340 -22.85 -7.29 37.39
N SER A 341 -21.56 -7.37 37.11
CA SER A 341 -20.63 -6.24 37.29
C SER A 341 -19.69 -6.15 36.09
N ASN A 342 -19.38 -4.92 35.67
CA ASN A 342 -18.46 -4.65 34.57
C ASN A 342 -18.88 -5.33 33.25
N THR A 343 -20.18 -5.38 33.00
CA THR A 343 -20.74 -5.86 31.75
C THR A 343 -21.39 -4.72 31.00
N TRP A 344 -21.13 -4.68 29.69
CA TRP A 344 -21.75 -3.77 28.76
C TRP A 344 -22.41 -4.57 27.66
N ASN A 345 -23.68 -4.28 27.41
CA ASN A 345 -24.39 -4.83 26.28
C ASN A 345 -24.31 -3.84 25.12
N TRP A 346 -24.37 -4.37 23.91
CA TRP A 346 -24.36 -3.57 22.70
C TRP A 346 -25.34 -4.11 21.66
N GLN A 347 -25.82 -3.20 20.82
CA GLN A 347 -26.63 -3.48 19.64
C GLN A 347 -26.08 -2.68 18.47
N ALA A 348 -25.97 -3.32 17.31
CA ALA A 348 -25.58 -2.70 16.06
C ALA A 348 -26.81 -2.54 15.16
N ILE A 349 -27.10 -1.29 14.79
CA ILE A 349 -28.10 -0.98 13.77
C ILE A 349 -27.38 -0.88 12.44
N VAL A 350 -27.79 -1.72 11.51
CA VAL A 350 -27.22 -1.82 10.17
C VAL A 350 -28.33 -1.65 9.14
N PRO A 351 -28.02 -1.17 7.91
CA PRO A 351 -28.98 -1.22 6.83
C PRO A 351 -29.18 -2.67 6.38
N TYR A 352 -30.42 -3.13 6.27
CA TYR A 352 -30.75 -4.48 5.80
C TYR A 352 -32.07 -4.45 5.01
N ASN A 353 -32.27 -5.46 4.16
CA ASN A 353 -33.56 -5.72 3.54
C ASN A 353 -34.48 -6.43 4.53
N GLU A 354 -35.71 -5.94 4.76
CA GLU A 354 -36.67 -6.49 5.74
C GLU A 354 -36.88 -8.01 5.64
N ALA A 355 -36.74 -8.61 4.45
CA ALA A 355 -36.85 -10.05 4.26
C ALA A 355 -35.68 -10.85 4.86
N ASN A 356 -34.54 -10.21 5.14
CA ASN A 356 -33.32 -10.78 5.68
C ASN A 356 -32.78 -9.89 6.83
N PRO A 357 -33.39 -9.96 8.04
CA PRO A 357 -32.91 -9.21 9.19
C PRO A 357 -31.47 -9.59 9.55
N PRO A 358 -30.70 -8.66 10.16
CA PRO A 358 -29.32 -8.91 10.50
C PRO A 358 -29.22 -9.98 11.59
N THR A 359 -28.07 -10.65 11.63
CA THR A 359 -27.76 -11.64 12.66
C THR A 359 -26.44 -11.32 13.36
N GLY A 360 -26.36 -11.64 14.65
CA GLY A 360 -25.19 -11.31 15.48
C GLY A 360 -25.05 -9.81 15.77
N ASP A 361 -26.12 -9.04 15.57
CA ASP A 361 -26.22 -7.60 15.75
C ASP A 361 -26.38 -7.18 17.22
N THR A 362 -26.29 -8.12 18.15
CA THR A 362 -26.25 -7.87 19.59
C THR A 362 -25.13 -8.67 20.25
N GLY A 363 -24.63 -8.16 21.37
CA GLY A 363 -23.67 -8.89 22.19
C GLY A 363 -23.34 -8.18 23.50
N SER A 364 -22.41 -8.77 24.24
CA SER A 364 -21.93 -8.24 25.51
C SER A 364 -20.40 -8.24 25.58
N LEU A 365 -19.88 -7.29 26.34
CA LEU A 365 -18.48 -7.10 26.68
C LEU A 365 -18.37 -7.16 28.21
N THR A 366 -17.54 -8.05 28.72
CA THR A 366 -17.23 -8.07 30.16
C THR A 366 -15.82 -7.60 30.40
N PHE A 367 -15.60 -6.90 31.51
CA PHE A 367 -14.29 -6.35 31.87
C PHE A 367 -13.80 -6.88 33.21
N ASN A 368 -12.49 -7.08 33.30
CA ASN A 368 -11.81 -7.39 34.53
C ASN A 368 -11.86 -6.18 35.49
N PRO A 369 -11.64 -6.39 36.80
CA PRO A 369 -11.57 -5.28 37.77
C PRO A 369 -10.48 -4.23 37.47
N ASP A 370 -9.49 -4.55 36.65
CA ASP A 370 -8.43 -3.63 36.22
C ASP A 370 -8.80 -2.79 34.97
N GLY A 371 -10.02 -2.97 34.44
CA GLY A 371 -10.53 -2.27 33.25
C GLY A 371 -10.15 -2.91 31.92
N SER A 372 -9.40 -4.02 31.92
CA SER A 372 -9.09 -4.78 30.71
C SER A 372 -10.26 -5.64 30.24
N LEU A 373 -10.37 -5.87 28.93
CA LEU A 373 -11.43 -6.70 28.35
C LEU A 373 -11.28 -8.17 28.80
N ALA A 374 -12.32 -8.74 29.39
CA ALA A 374 -12.34 -10.13 29.89
C ALA A 374 -13.00 -11.10 28.91
N SER A 375 -14.13 -10.74 28.31
CA SER A 375 -14.77 -11.56 27.28
C SER A 375 -15.66 -10.74 26.33
N VAL A 376 -15.97 -11.35 25.19
CA VAL A 376 -16.89 -10.83 24.16
C VAL A 376 -17.83 -11.97 23.78
N SER A 377 -19.15 -11.73 23.78
CA SER A 377 -20.13 -12.78 23.44
C SER A 377 -20.28 -13.01 21.94
N THR A 378 -20.22 -11.93 21.16
CA THR A 378 -20.51 -11.92 19.72
C THR A 378 -19.42 -11.13 19.01
N THR A 379 -18.83 -11.71 17.97
CA THR A 379 -17.69 -11.12 17.24
C THR A 379 -17.95 -10.98 15.75
N GLN A 380 -19.17 -11.24 15.29
CA GLN A 380 -19.51 -11.17 13.88
C GLN A 380 -20.95 -10.68 13.72
N ILE A 381 -21.12 -9.71 12.83
CA ILE A 381 -22.43 -9.27 12.34
C ILE A 381 -22.54 -9.70 10.88
N THR A 382 -23.69 -10.26 10.52
CA THR A 382 -24.02 -10.58 9.13
C THR A 382 -25.27 -9.82 8.73
N PHE A 383 -25.20 -9.08 7.62
CA PHE A 383 -26.31 -8.30 7.09
C PHE A 383 -26.22 -8.10 5.58
N ASP A 384 -27.36 -7.89 4.94
CA ASP A 384 -27.46 -7.63 3.51
C ASP A 384 -28.39 -6.44 3.27
N PRO A 385 -27.86 -5.27 2.88
CA PRO A 385 -28.65 -4.07 2.67
C PRO A 385 -29.52 -4.12 1.41
N ASP A 386 -29.13 -4.89 0.39
CA ASP A 386 -29.79 -4.90 -0.92
C ASP A 386 -30.71 -6.12 -1.07
N GLY A 387 -30.45 -7.18 -0.30
CA GLY A 387 -31.27 -8.40 -0.21
C GLY A 387 -30.63 -9.57 -0.96
N ALA A 388 -30.96 -10.79 -0.52
CA ALA A 388 -30.27 -11.99 -0.97
C ALA A 388 -30.26 -12.13 -2.51
N ASN A 389 -29.04 -12.19 -3.07
CA ASN A 389 -28.77 -12.30 -4.52
C ASN A 389 -29.22 -11.09 -5.35
N VAL A 390 -29.38 -9.91 -4.73
CA VAL A 390 -29.71 -8.65 -5.41
C VAL A 390 -28.59 -7.65 -5.12
N GLY A 391 -27.80 -7.28 -6.13
CA GLY A 391 -26.78 -6.25 -5.97
C GLY A 391 -25.49 -6.76 -5.34
N ALA A 392 -25.07 -6.16 -4.23
CA ALA A 392 -23.84 -6.52 -3.53
C ALA A 392 -23.96 -7.86 -2.78
N ASP A 393 -22.83 -8.45 -2.41
CA ASP A 393 -22.81 -9.67 -1.60
C ASP A 393 -23.16 -9.36 -0.13
N GLU A 394 -23.71 -10.36 0.56
CA GLU A 394 -23.94 -10.32 2.01
C GLU A 394 -22.67 -9.93 2.77
N MET A 395 -22.77 -8.93 3.63
CA MET A 395 -21.66 -8.42 4.41
C MET A 395 -21.46 -9.24 5.69
N LYS A 396 -20.23 -9.72 5.90
CA LYS A 396 -19.80 -10.43 7.12
C LYS A 396 -18.68 -9.66 7.79
N VAL A 397 -19.04 -8.88 8.81
CA VAL A 397 -18.11 -8.00 9.51
C VAL A 397 -17.70 -8.62 10.84
N TYR A 398 -16.42 -8.98 10.95
CA TYR A 398 -15.83 -9.43 12.20
C TYR A 398 -15.45 -8.23 13.06
N LEU A 399 -16.00 -8.19 14.26
CA LEU A 399 -15.76 -7.15 15.26
C LEU A 399 -14.58 -7.55 16.13
N ASN A 400 -13.59 -6.67 16.21
CA ASN A 400 -12.44 -6.83 17.09
C ASN A 400 -12.44 -5.73 18.14
N PHE A 401 -12.79 -6.10 19.38
CA PHE A 401 -12.79 -5.18 20.52
C PHE A 401 -11.46 -5.14 21.29
N GLY A 402 -10.40 -5.77 20.77
CA GLY A 402 -9.12 -5.91 21.44
C GLY A 402 -8.83 -7.34 21.89
N THR A 403 -7.62 -7.55 22.40
CA THR A 403 -7.21 -8.84 22.94
C THR A 403 -7.64 -8.95 24.40
N ILE A 404 -8.19 -10.10 24.77
CA ILE A 404 -8.57 -10.40 26.16
C ILE A 404 -7.37 -10.20 27.11
N ASN A 405 -7.60 -9.60 28.28
CA ASN A 405 -6.63 -9.25 29.31
C ASN A 405 -5.53 -8.28 28.85
N LYS A 406 -5.82 -7.44 27.83
CA LYS A 406 -4.93 -6.39 27.34
C LYS A 406 -5.67 -5.06 27.17
N PHE A 407 -4.91 -3.98 27.02
CA PHE A 407 -5.40 -2.60 26.86
C PHE A 407 -5.26 -2.10 25.41
N ASN A 408 -5.31 -3.00 24.42
CA ASN A 408 -5.09 -2.66 23.00
C ASN A 408 -6.38 -2.48 22.18
N GLY A 409 -7.55 -2.50 22.83
CA GLY A 409 -8.87 -2.27 22.23
C GLY A 409 -9.79 -1.47 23.14
N ILE A 410 -11.03 -1.92 23.32
CA ILE A 410 -11.97 -1.30 24.27
C ILE A 410 -11.55 -1.62 25.70
N THR A 411 -11.67 -0.60 26.56
CA THR A 411 -11.39 -0.66 27.99
C THR A 411 -12.56 -0.09 28.77
N GLN A 412 -12.59 -0.37 30.08
CA GLN A 412 -13.55 0.21 31.00
C GLN A 412 -12.82 0.91 32.15
N PHE A 413 -12.96 2.23 32.20
CA PHE A 413 -12.43 3.12 33.23
C PHE A 413 -13.46 4.23 33.54
N ALA A 414 -13.27 4.93 34.65
CA ALA A 414 -14.13 6.06 35.04
C ALA A 414 -14.01 7.30 34.14
N SER A 415 -13.05 7.32 33.21
CA SER A 415 -12.91 8.38 32.21
C SER A 415 -14.12 8.44 31.27
N ASP A 416 -14.25 9.56 30.56
CA ASP A 416 -15.32 9.75 29.58
C ASP A 416 -15.32 8.68 28.48
N PHE A 417 -16.49 8.50 27.88
CA PHE A 417 -16.67 7.62 26.73
C PHE A 417 -15.85 8.10 25.54
N SER A 418 -15.11 7.17 24.94
CA SER A 418 -14.24 7.45 23.78
C SER A 418 -14.18 6.29 22.79
N ALA A 419 -15.09 5.31 22.90
CA ALA A 419 -15.08 4.15 22.02
C ALA A 419 -15.36 4.55 20.57
N THR A 420 -14.43 4.21 19.68
CA THR A 420 -14.48 4.54 18.26
C THR A 420 -13.82 3.44 17.42
N LEU A 421 -13.99 3.53 16.10
CA LEU A 421 -13.30 2.67 15.16
C LEU A 421 -11.82 3.05 15.11
N LYS A 422 -10.96 2.06 15.29
CA LYS A 422 -9.52 2.19 15.12
C LYS A 422 -9.12 2.01 13.65
N ASP A 423 -9.58 0.92 13.05
CA ASP A 423 -9.24 0.52 11.68
C ASP A 423 -10.29 -0.44 11.12
N GLN A 424 -10.39 -0.44 9.78
CA GLN A 424 -11.21 -1.36 9.00
C GLN A 424 -10.54 -1.61 7.63
N ASN A 425 -10.90 -2.70 6.96
CA ASN A 425 -10.18 -3.17 5.76
C ASN A 425 -10.92 -3.05 4.43
N GLY A 426 -12.14 -2.54 4.42
CA GLY A 426 -12.91 -2.26 3.21
C GLY A 426 -12.59 -0.90 2.59
N TYR A 427 -12.79 -0.77 1.28
CA TYR A 427 -12.58 0.49 0.57
C TYR A 427 -13.39 0.52 -0.73
N PRO A 428 -13.80 1.71 -1.19
CA PRO A 428 -14.49 1.85 -2.46
C PRO A 428 -13.52 1.60 -3.63
N SER A 429 -14.06 1.39 -4.83
CA SER A 429 -13.21 1.31 -6.03
C SER A 429 -12.45 2.62 -6.25
N GLY A 430 -11.22 2.51 -6.74
CA GLY A 430 -10.36 3.65 -7.08
C GLY A 430 -9.75 3.48 -8.46
N SER A 431 -9.52 4.59 -9.15
CA SER A 431 -8.67 4.62 -10.36
C SER A 431 -7.25 4.98 -9.97
N LEU A 432 -6.26 4.56 -10.76
CA LEU A 432 -4.89 5.01 -10.56
C LEU A 432 -4.81 6.53 -10.76
N ASP A 433 -4.25 7.25 -9.78
CA ASP A 433 -4.10 8.71 -9.81
C ASP A 433 -2.65 9.10 -10.07
N ASP A 434 -1.72 8.46 -9.36
CA ASP A 434 -0.29 8.78 -9.41
C ASP A 434 0.56 7.53 -9.19
N ILE A 435 1.85 7.63 -9.49
CA ILE A 435 2.85 6.60 -9.22
C ILE A 435 4.00 7.16 -8.38
N ALA A 436 4.58 6.30 -7.58
CA ALA A 436 5.79 6.58 -6.80
C ALA A 436 6.79 5.45 -7.00
N ILE A 437 8.07 5.79 -7.04
CA ILE A 437 9.18 4.82 -7.13
C ILE A 437 10.08 5.05 -5.92
N ASP A 438 10.41 3.99 -5.20
CA ASP A 438 11.28 4.05 -4.03
C ASP A 438 12.74 3.67 -4.33
N ASN A 439 13.60 3.70 -3.31
CA ASN A 439 15.01 3.39 -3.45
C ASN A 439 15.30 1.89 -3.70
N ALA A 440 14.33 1.02 -3.41
CA ALA A 440 14.39 -0.39 -3.75
C ALA A 440 13.89 -0.66 -5.19
N GLY A 441 13.52 0.40 -5.93
CA GLY A 441 13.01 0.30 -7.29
C GLY A 441 11.57 -0.18 -7.37
N VAL A 442 10.85 -0.22 -6.24
CA VAL A 442 9.44 -0.63 -6.20
C VAL A 442 8.58 0.51 -6.70
N ILE A 443 7.78 0.23 -7.71
CA ILE A 443 6.79 1.14 -8.28
C ILE A 443 5.46 0.89 -7.59
N THR A 444 4.99 1.88 -6.86
CA THR A 444 3.72 1.88 -6.12
C THR A 444 2.73 2.79 -6.83
N GLY A 445 1.56 2.27 -7.14
CA GLY A 445 0.42 3.05 -7.61
C GLY A 445 -0.35 3.65 -6.44
N ILE A 446 -0.68 4.93 -6.54
CA ILE A 446 -1.50 5.69 -5.62
C ILE A 446 -2.87 5.85 -6.27
N PHE A 447 -3.90 5.32 -5.64
CA PHE A 447 -5.26 5.32 -6.20
C PHE A 447 -6.10 6.46 -5.61
N THR A 448 -7.12 6.90 -6.34
CA THR A 448 -8.04 7.98 -5.92
C THR A 448 -8.81 7.69 -4.63
N ASN A 449 -8.92 6.41 -4.25
CA ASN A 449 -9.51 5.97 -2.98
C ASN A 449 -8.51 6.01 -1.79
N GLY A 450 -7.30 6.53 -1.99
CA GLY A 450 -6.27 6.65 -0.96
C GLY A 450 -5.50 5.36 -0.67
N ILE A 451 -5.77 4.28 -1.41
CA ILE A 451 -5.04 3.02 -1.27
C ILE A 451 -3.77 3.06 -2.14
N ASN A 452 -2.67 2.60 -1.55
CA ASN A 452 -1.41 2.40 -2.26
C ASN A 452 -1.26 0.90 -2.56
N LYS A 453 -0.93 0.57 -3.81
CA LYS A 453 -0.69 -0.82 -4.24
C LYS A 453 0.62 -0.92 -4.98
N THR A 454 1.42 -1.93 -4.63
CA THR A 454 2.63 -2.27 -5.39
C THR A 454 2.25 -2.78 -6.77
N LEU A 455 2.85 -2.21 -7.82
CA LEU A 455 2.56 -2.56 -9.22
C LEU A 455 3.71 -3.33 -9.88
N ALA A 456 4.96 -2.91 -9.61
CA ALA A 456 6.14 -3.54 -10.20
C ALA A 456 7.40 -3.22 -9.39
N GLN A 457 8.52 -3.85 -9.74
CA GLN A 457 9.85 -3.49 -9.25
C GLN A 457 10.87 -3.51 -10.38
N VAL A 458 11.67 -2.45 -10.52
CA VAL A 458 12.76 -2.38 -11.49
C VAL A 458 13.88 -3.34 -11.11
N ALA A 459 14.36 -4.14 -12.07
CA ALA A 459 15.49 -5.04 -11.85
C ALA A 459 16.82 -4.41 -12.27
N LEU A 460 17.89 -4.74 -11.54
CA LEU A 460 19.26 -4.36 -11.89
C LEU A 460 20.09 -5.60 -12.24
N ALA A 461 21.00 -5.45 -13.20
CA ALA A 461 22.02 -6.43 -13.51
C ALA A 461 23.38 -5.95 -13.00
N ASP A 462 24.12 -6.84 -12.33
CA ASP A 462 25.54 -6.65 -12.06
C ASP A 462 26.39 -7.65 -12.87
N PHE A 463 27.65 -7.30 -13.12
CA PHE A 463 28.57 -8.13 -13.90
C PHE A 463 29.86 -8.37 -13.12
N PRO A 464 30.39 -9.60 -13.12
CA PRO A 464 31.71 -9.86 -12.53
C PRO A 464 32.83 -9.00 -13.14
N ASN A 465 32.75 -8.70 -14.44
CA ASN A 465 33.70 -7.83 -15.13
C ASN A 465 32.97 -6.79 -16.02
N PRO A 466 32.57 -5.63 -15.47
CA PRO A 466 31.88 -4.59 -16.23
C PRO A 466 32.71 -4.03 -17.39
N GLU A 467 34.05 -3.99 -17.27
CA GLU A 467 34.96 -3.50 -18.33
C GLU A 467 34.94 -4.40 -19.57
N GLY A 468 34.53 -5.66 -19.42
CA GLY A 468 34.35 -6.60 -20.52
C GLY A 468 33.08 -6.40 -21.34
N LEU A 469 32.19 -5.49 -20.96
CA LEU A 469 30.96 -5.21 -21.71
C LEU A 469 31.26 -4.48 -23.03
N SER A 470 30.55 -4.84 -24.10
CA SER A 470 30.69 -4.18 -25.40
C SER A 470 29.75 -2.98 -25.48
N LYS A 471 30.25 -1.83 -25.93
CA LYS A 471 29.41 -0.65 -26.24
C LYS A 471 28.66 -0.87 -27.56
N VAL A 472 27.38 -0.54 -27.60
CA VAL A 472 26.51 -0.75 -28.78
C VAL A 472 25.97 0.57 -29.36
N GLY A 473 26.29 1.70 -28.73
CA GLY A 473 25.74 3.02 -29.07
C GLY A 473 24.73 3.48 -28.02
N ASP A 474 24.33 4.74 -28.06
CA ASP A 474 23.29 5.35 -27.20
C ASP A 474 23.42 5.06 -25.69
N ASN A 475 24.66 4.94 -25.19
CA ASN A 475 25.00 4.54 -23.82
C ASN A 475 24.54 3.13 -23.40
N PHE A 476 24.26 2.25 -24.36
CA PHE A 476 23.97 0.84 -24.12
C PHE A 476 25.22 -0.04 -24.19
N TYR A 477 25.18 -1.07 -23.37
CA TYR A 477 26.17 -2.12 -23.26
C TYR A 477 25.51 -3.48 -23.53
N GLN A 478 26.26 -4.38 -24.15
CA GLN A 478 25.89 -5.78 -24.33
C GLN A 478 26.88 -6.69 -23.62
N GLN A 479 26.36 -7.81 -23.13
CA GLN A 479 27.13 -8.85 -22.50
C GLN A 479 28.10 -9.50 -23.50
N THR A 480 29.32 -9.79 -23.07
CA THR A 480 30.31 -10.56 -23.83
C THR A 480 30.74 -11.80 -23.05
N LEU A 481 31.55 -12.66 -23.67
CA LEU A 481 32.17 -13.78 -22.95
C LEU A 481 33.10 -13.29 -21.82
N ASN A 482 33.77 -12.14 -21.98
CA ASN A 482 34.72 -11.62 -21.00
C ASN A 482 34.06 -10.84 -19.85
N SER A 483 32.81 -10.37 -20.03
CA SER A 483 32.06 -9.71 -18.95
C SER A 483 31.50 -10.70 -17.92
N GLY A 484 31.35 -11.97 -18.31
CA GLY A 484 30.57 -12.96 -17.57
C GLY A 484 29.05 -12.76 -17.74
N SER A 485 28.27 -13.62 -17.07
CA SER A 485 26.81 -13.59 -17.12
C SER A 485 26.21 -12.53 -16.19
N ALA A 486 25.17 -11.85 -16.68
CA ALA A 486 24.42 -10.86 -15.91
C ALA A 486 23.81 -11.47 -14.63
N GLN A 487 24.14 -10.89 -13.48
CA GLN A 487 23.56 -11.23 -12.18
C GLN A 487 22.37 -10.32 -11.88
N ILE A 488 21.19 -10.76 -12.31
CA ILE A 488 19.95 -9.99 -12.25
C ILE A 488 19.27 -10.16 -10.89
N GLY A 489 18.77 -9.07 -10.31
CA GLY A 489 17.99 -9.11 -9.09
C GLY A 489 17.46 -7.75 -8.68
N ALA A 490 16.80 -7.72 -7.52
CA ALA A 490 16.29 -6.49 -6.92
C ALA A 490 17.44 -5.51 -6.54
N PRO A 491 17.23 -4.19 -6.69
CA PRO A 491 18.13 -3.17 -6.17
C PRO A 491 18.43 -3.35 -4.68
N GLY A 492 19.64 -2.98 -4.26
CA GLY A 492 20.08 -3.06 -2.86
C GLY A 492 20.33 -4.47 -2.32
N THR A 493 20.23 -5.51 -3.16
CA THR A 493 20.52 -6.89 -2.77
C THR A 493 21.84 -7.37 -3.38
N GLY A 494 22.59 -8.21 -2.66
CA GLY A 494 23.88 -8.73 -3.15
C GLY A 494 24.90 -7.62 -3.38
N THR A 495 25.49 -7.56 -4.58
CA THR A 495 26.45 -6.52 -4.99
C THR A 495 25.81 -5.35 -5.74
N ARG A 496 24.49 -5.40 -5.99
CA ARG A 496 23.75 -4.37 -6.72
C ARG A 496 23.51 -3.15 -5.82
N GLY A 497 23.70 -1.97 -6.39
CA GLY A 497 23.38 -0.69 -5.78
C GLY A 497 21.88 -0.48 -5.61
N ILE A 498 21.54 0.64 -4.98
CA ILE A 498 20.15 1.08 -4.81
C ILE A 498 19.76 2.05 -5.92
N ILE A 499 18.45 2.22 -6.12
CA ILE A 499 17.92 3.25 -7.02
C ILE A 499 17.77 4.55 -6.22
N SER A 500 18.02 5.66 -6.90
CA SER A 500 17.76 7.01 -6.45
C SER A 500 16.65 7.58 -7.35
N PRO A 501 15.39 7.61 -6.89
CA PRO A 501 14.28 8.10 -7.69
C PRO A 501 14.40 9.61 -7.94
N SER A 502 13.78 10.09 -9.03
CA SER A 502 13.83 11.50 -9.44
C SER A 502 15.26 12.05 -9.56
N SER A 503 16.18 11.25 -10.09
CA SER A 503 17.57 11.66 -10.28
C SER A 503 18.19 11.00 -11.49
N LEU A 504 19.17 11.68 -12.08
CA LEU A 504 19.96 11.15 -13.20
C LEU A 504 21.44 11.12 -12.83
N GLU A 505 22.12 10.03 -13.19
CA GLU A 505 23.57 9.92 -13.04
C GLU A 505 24.29 10.66 -14.17
N MET A 506 25.09 11.65 -13.83
CA MET A 506 25.90 12.40 -14.79
C MET A 506 27.17 11.62 -15.19
N SER A 507 27.81 12.07 -16.26
CA SER A 507 29.09 11.54 -16.72
C SER A 507 30.14 11.56 -15.61
N ASN A 508 31.01 10.54 -15.56
CA ASN A 508 32.14 10.51 -14.63
C ASN A 508 33.42 11.18 -15.20
N VAL A 509 33.29 11.93 -16.29
CA VAL A 509 34.42 12.61 -16.94
C VAL A 509 34.84 13.82 -16.11
N ASP A 510 36.11 13.84 -15.70
CA ASP A 510 36.77 15.01 -15.13
C ASP A 510 37.44 15.81 -16.26
N LEU A 511 36.90 17.00 -16.52
CA LEU A 511 37.40 17.92 -17.55
C LEU A 511 38.83 18.38 -17.29
N ALA A 512 39.19 18.70 -16.04
CA ALA A 512 40.54 19.19 -15.72
C ALA A 512 41.59 18.11 -16.01
N LYS A 513 41.27 16.87 -15.66
CA LYS A 513 42.10 15.70 -16.00
C LYS A 513 42.17 15.51 -17.51
N SER A 514 41.04 15.55 -18.20
CA SER A 514 40.97 15.33 -19.66
C SER A 514 41.75 16.40 -20.45
N PHE A 515 41.68 17.68 -20.07
CA PHE A 515 42.48 18.73 -20.70
C PHE A 515 43.98 18.54 -20.47
N THR A 516 44.38 18.10 -19.27
CA THR A 516 45.79 17.77 -18.99
C THR A 516 46.27 16.61 -19.85
N GLU A 517 45.45 15.57 -20.00
CA GLU A 517 45.75 14.41 -20.85
C GLU A 517 45.84 14.79 -22.34
N ILE A 518 45.00 15.71 -22.83
CA ILE A 518 45.13 16.25 -24.20
C ILE A 518 46.47 16.95 -24.39
N ILE A 519 46.90 17.79 -23.44
CA ILE A 519 48.18 18.50 -23.55
C ILE A 519 49.34 17.49 -23.58
N ILE A 520 49.27 16.42 -22.78
CA ILE A 520 50.27 15.35 -22.78
C ILE A 520 50.28 14.62 -24.13
N ALA A 521 49.12 14.20 -24.63
CA ALA A 521 49.00 13.54 -25.93
C ALA A 521 49.50 14.43 -27.08
N GLN A 522 49.18 15.74 -27.06
CA GLN A 522 49.62 16.73 -28.04
C GLN A 522 51.13 16.92 -28.04
N ARG A 523 51.74 17.05 -26.86
CA ARG A 523 53.20 17.12 -26.76
C ARG A 523 53.86 15.84 -27.24
N GLY A 524 53.32 14.67 -26.86
CA GLY A 524 53.78 13.37 -27.35
C GLY A 524 53.71 13.25 -28.87
N PHE A 525 52.60 13.68 -29.48
CA PHE A 525 52.45 13.74 -30.93
C PHE A 525 53.48 14.68 -31.57
N GLN A 526 53.63 15.91 -31.07
CA GLN A 526 54.59 16.89 -31.60
C GLN A 526 56.05 16.40 -31.50
N VAL A 527 56.42 15.73 -30.41
CA VAL A 527 57.77 15.17 -30.23
C VAL A 527 58.03 14.05 -31.24
N ASN A 528 57.07 13.13 -31.43
CA ASN A 528 57.21 12.06 -32.42
C ASN A 528 57.26 12.59 -33.86
N ALA A 529 56.52 13.67 -34.17
CA ALA A 529 56.61 14.34 -35.46
C ALA A 529 58.02 14.88 -35.72
N ARG A 530 58.64 15.54 -34.72
CA ARG A 530 60.02 16.06 -34.82
C ARG A 530 61.05 14.94 -35.03
N VAL A 531 60.86 13.78 -34.40
CA VAL A 531 61.74 12.60 -34.63
C VAL A 531 61.71 12.17 -36.10
N ILE A 532 60.53 12.19 -36.73
CA ILE A 532 60.39 11.87 -38.15
C ILE A 532 61.08 12.93 -39.01
N THR A 533 60.88 14.22 -38.72
CA THR A 533 61.52 15.30 -39.47
C THR A 533 63.04 15.24 -39.38
N ALA A 534 63.59 14.98 -38.19
CA ALA A 534 65.02 14.82 -37.98
C ALA A 534 65.57 13.58 -38.73
N ALA A 535 64.84 12.46 -38.69
CA ALA A 535 65.24 11.26 -39.42
C ALA A 535 65.18 11.45 -40.95
N ASP A 536 64.22 12.22 -41.47
CA ASP A 536 64.13 12.57 -42.89
C ASP A 536 65.29 13.47 -43.34
N GLN A 537 65.63 14.50 -42.55
CA GLN A 537 66.77 15.38 -42.82
C GLN A 537 68.09 14.59 -42.95
N ILE A 538 68.35 13.65 -42.04
CA ILE A 538 69.56 12.82 -42.11
C ILE A 538 69.53 11.89 -43.32
N LEU A 539 68.35 11.36 -43.72
CA LEU A 539 68.24 10.57 -44.95
C LEU A 539 68.53 11.41 -46.20
N GLN A 540 68.06 12.66 -46.24
CA GLN A 540 68.36 13.59 -47.33
C GLN A 540 69.86 13.91 -47.41
N GLU A 541 70.51 14.18 -46.28
CA GLU A 541 71.97 14.33 -46.22
C GLU A 541 72.69 13.08 -46.76
N LEU A 542 72.24 11.89 -46.37
CA LEU A 542 72.85 10.63 -46.81
C LEU A 542 72.66 10.38 -48.32
N VAL A 543 71.53 10.79 -48.89
CA VAL A 543 71.30 10.76 -50.35
C VAL A 543 72.23 11.76 -51.05
N ASN A 544 72.42 12.95 -50.47
CA ASN A 544 73.30 13.98 -51.01
C ASN A 544 74.79 13.61 -50.95
N ILE A 545 75.22 12.76 -50.00
CA ILE A 545 76.58 12.22 -49.92
C ILE A 545 76.90 11.25 -51.09
N LYS A 546 75.88 10.61 -51.66
CA LYS A 546 76.05 9.66 -52.77
C LYS A 546 76.17 10.36 -54.14
N ARG A 547 75.69 11.61 -54.24
CA ARG A 547 75.89 12.47 -55.42
C ARG A 547 77.24 13.14 -55.34
#